data_AF-A0A2K5W9D1-F1
#
_entry.id   AF-A0A2K5W9D1-F1
#
_cell.length_a   1.000
_cell.length_b   1.000
_cell.length_c   1.000
_cell.angle_alpha   90.00
_cell.angle_beta   90.00
_cell.angle_gamma   90.00
#
_symmetry.space_group_name_H-M   'P 1'
#
loop_
_entity.id
_entity.type
_entity.pdbx_description
1 polymer ?
#
loop_
_entity_poly.entity_id
_entity_poly.type
_entity_poly.pdbx_seq_one_letter_code
_entity_poly.pdbx_strand_id
1 'polypeptide(L)'
;MRRRSSSSKHHGTSLGQCFGALSTAPGTRFFVNFPSAKQYFSQFKHMEEPLEMERSPQLRKHACRVMGALNTVVENLHDPDKVSSVLALVGKAHALKHKVEPVYFKILSGVILEVVAEEFANDFPPETQRAWAKLRGLIYSHVTAAYKEVGWVQQVPNATTPPATLPSSGP
;
A
#
# COMPACT_ATOMS: atom_id res chain seq x y z
N MET A 1 11.82 36.48 -44.38
CA MET A 1 12.15 35.09 -43.97
C MET A 1 12.17 35.00 -42.44
N ARG A 2 11.20 34.32 -41.83
CA ARG A 2 11.14 34.08 -40.38
C ARG A 2 12.04 32.89 -40.03
N ARG A 3 13.06 33.06 -39.19
CA ARG A 3 13.71 31.95 -38.49
C ARG A 3 13.21 31.94 -37.05
N ARG A 4 12.30 31.01 -36.73
CA ARG A 4 12.01 30.58 -35.36
C ARG A 4 13.16 29.67 -34.94
N SER A 5 14.00 30.12 -34.01
CA SER A 5 14.83 29.21 -33.22
C SER A 5 14.01 28.75 -32.02
N SER A 6 13.58 27.51 -32.08
CA SER A 6 13.07 26.73 -30.96
C SER A 6 14.27 26.07 -30.27
N SER A 7 14.53 26.40 -29.00
CA SER A 7 15.05 25.44 -28.01
C SER A 7 15.26 26.12 -26.66
N SER A 8 14.46 25.71 -25.68
CA SER A 8 14.94 25.17 -24.40
C SER A 8 13.75 25.03 -23.44
N LYS A 9 13.19 23.81 -23.38
CA LYS A 9 12.33 23.36 -22.28
C LYS A 9 12.93 22.08 -21.72
N HIS A 10 13.87 22.21 -20.79
CA HIS A 10 14.31 21.10 -19.93
C HIS A 10 14.64 21.62 -18.52
N HIS A 11 13.63 22.06 -17.77
CA HIS A 11 13.77 22.36 -16.33
C HIS A 11 12.54 21.92 -15.51
N GLY A 12 11.83 20.86 -15.95
CA GLY A 12 10.57 20.42 -15.32
C GLY A 12 10.58 19.04 -14.65
N THR A 13 11.71 18.31 -14.63
CA THR A 13 11.69 16.86 -14.31
C THR A 13 12.17 16.48 -12.91
N SER A 14 12.93 17.32 -12.19
CA SER A 14 13.55 16.90 -10.92
C SER A 14 12.56 16.82 -9.75
N LEU A 15 11.76 17.86 -9.52
CA LEU A 15 10.78 17.91 -8.41
C LEU A 15 9.65 16.88 -8.56
N GLY A 16 9.16 16.67 -9.78
CA GLY A 16 8.13 15.66 -10.07
C GLY A 16 8.63 14.21 -9.92
N GLN A 17 9.94 14.00 -10.08
CA GLN A 17 10.56 12.68 -9.93
C GLN A 17 10.83 12.36 -8.45
N CYS A 18 11.18 13.35 -7.62
CA CYS A 18 11.28 13.19 -6.16
C CYS A 18 9.91 12.92 -5.51
N PHE A 19 8.85 13.67 -5.90
CA PHE A 19 7.48 13.38 -5.45
C PHE A 19 6.98 12.02 -5.95
N GLY A 20 7.33 11.66 -7.19
CA GLY A 20 7.03 10.34 -7.75
C GLY A 20 7.70 9.21 -6.98
N ALA A 21 8.99 9.35 -6.66
CA ALA A 21 9.78 8.35 -5.93
C ALA A 21 9.28 8.16 -4.49
N LEU A 22 8.99 9.24 -3.76
CA LEU A 22 8.42 9.15 -2.41
C LEU A 22 7.06 8.44 -2.41
N SER A 23 6.25 8.67 -3.46
CA SER A 23 4.94 8.02 -3.56
C SER A 23 5.04 6.52 -3.83
N THR A 24 6.06 6.06 -4.56
CA THR A 24 6.23 4.64 -4.92
C THR A 24 7.06 3.85 -3.92
N ALA A 25 7.93 4.49 -3.14
CA ALA A 25 8.86 3.82 -2.22
C ALA A 25 8.19 2.82 -1.26
N PRO A 26 7.04 3.15 -0.61
CA PRO A 26 6.34 2.16 0.22
C PRO A 26 5.84 0.95 -0.58
N GLY A 27 5.37 1.18 -1.81
CA GLY A 27 4.92 0.12 -2.71
C GLY A 27 6.06 -0.79 -3.14
N THR A 28 7.18 -0.23 -3.59
CA THR A 28 8.35 -1.00 -4.01
C THR A 28 8.90 -1.83 -2.86
N ARG A 29 9.10 -1.25 -1.68
CA ARG A 29 9.56 -1.98 -0.48
C ARG A 29 8.60 -3.11 -0.10
N PHE A 30 7.31 -2.85 -0.16
CA PHE A 30 6.28 -3.85 0.11
C PHE A 30 6.36 -5.04 -0.85
N PHE A 31 6.48 -4.81 -2.16
CA PHE A 31 6.51 -5.88 -3.15
C PHE A 31 7.84 -6.63 -3.23
N VAL A 32 8.95 -6.01 -2.83
CA VAL A 32 10.25 -6.68 -2.66
C VAL A 32 10.21 -7.62 -1.45
N ASN A 33 9.70 -7.14 -0.30
CA ASN A 33 9.65 -7.92 0.92
C ASN A 33 8.53 -8.98 0.92
N PHE A 34 7.46 -8.75 0.14
CA PHE A 34 6.31 -9.66 0.02
C PHE A 34 5.94 -9.92 -1.44
N PRO A 35 6.75 -10.68 -2.20
CA PRO A 35 6.55 -10.90 -3.63
C PRO A 35 5.21 -11.53 -3.99
N SER A 36 4.63 -12.33 -3.09
CA SER A 36 3.30 -12.93 -3.27
C SER A 36 2.19 -11.89 -3.45
N ALA A 37 2.36 -10.67 -2.94
CA ALA A 37 1.40 -9.59 -3.12
C ALA A 37 1.34 -9.08 -4.56
N LYS A 38 2.37 -9.33 -5.37
CA LYS A 38 2.40 -8.90 -6.78
C LYS A 38 1.37 -9.64 -7.64
N GLN A 39 0.83 -10.77 -7.18
CA GLN A 39 -0.15 -11.59 -7.91
C GLN A 39 -1.40 -10.79 -8.35
N TYR A 40 -1.77 -9.75 -7.60
CA TYR A 40 -2.93 -8.91 -7.89
C TYR A 40 -2.68 -7.85 -8.98
N PHE A 41 -1.45 -7.75 -9.48
CA PHE A 41 -1.00 -6.69 -10.39
C PHE A 41 -0.46 -7.26 -11.70
N SER A 42 -1.34 -7.39 -12.69
CA SER A 42 -1.04 -8.04 -13.96
C SER A 42 0.16 -7.46 -14.73
N GLN A 43 0.46 -6.17 -14.61
CA GLN A 43 1.50 -5.50 -15.39
C GLN A 43 2.89 -5.61 -14.77
N PHE A 44 3.01 -5.92 -13.48
CA PHE A 44 4.31 -6.03 -12.79
C PHE A 44 4.47 -7.27 -11.92
N LYS A 45 3.55 -8.24 -11.99
CA LYS A 45 3.63 -9.48 -11.20
C LYS A 45 4.95 -10.26 -11.35
N HIS A 46 5.62 -10.12 -12.50
CA HIS A 46 6.87 -10.78 -12.83
C HIS A 46 8.12 -9.93 -12.58
N MET A 47 7.98 -8.63 -12.28
CA MET A 47 9.12 -7.75 -12.05
C MET A 47 9.76 -8.08 -10.71
N GLU A 48 11.08 -8.26 -10.70
CA GLU A 48 11.88 -8.52 -9.51
C GLU A 48 12.74 -7.32 -9.13
N GLU A 49 13.24 -6.60 -10.15
CA GLU A 49 14.10 -5.44 -9.96
C GLU A 49 13.32 -4.24 -9.39
N PRO A 50 13.73 -3.67 -8.24
CA PRO A 50 13.03 -2.56 -7.60
C PRO A 50 12.88 -1.34 -8.50
N LEU A 51 13.95 -0.98 -9.23
CA LEU A 51 13.96 0.18 -10.12
C LEU A 51 13.05 0.02 -11.34
N GLU A 52 12.88 -1.21 -11.83
CA GLU A 52 11.92 -1.51 -12.89
C GLU A 52 10.49 -1.37 -12.36
N MET A 53 10.26 -1.92 -11.17
CA MET A 53 8.95 -1.88 -10.51
C MET A 53 8.48 -0.45 -10.23
N GLU A 54 9.36 0.42 -9.72
CA GLU A 54 9.07 1.85 -9.51
C GLU A 54 8.59 2.57 -10.78
N ARG A 55 9.10 2.15 -11.94
CA ARG A 55 8.73 2.73 -13.23
C ARG A 55 7.42 2.16 -13.77
N SER A 56 6.87 1.10 -13.18
CA SER A 56 5.61 0.50 -13.60
C SER A 56 4.46 1.51 -13.54
N PRO A 57 3.78 1.79 -14.67
CA PRO A 57 2.63 2.68 -14.70
C PRO A 57 1.49 2.20 -13.79
N GLN A 58 1.32 0.88 -13.66
CA GLN A 58 0.31 0.30 -12.77
C GLN A 58 0.65 0.55 -11.30
N LEU A 59 1.91 0.35 -10.90
CA LEU A 59 2.35 0.63 -9.54
C LEU A 59 2.16 2.12 -9.22
N ARG A 60 2.66 3.01 -10.08
CA ARG A 60 2.55 4.46 -9.87
C ARG A 60 1.10 4.92 -9.73
N LYS A 61 0.20 4.44 -10.59
CA LYS A 61 -1.24 4.75 -10.48
C LYS A 61 -1.85 4.24 -9.18
N HIS A 62 -1.46 3.04 -8.76
CA HIS A 62 -1.94 2.48 -7.49
C HIS A 62 -1.40 3.27 -6.29
N ALA A 63 -0.11 3.59 -6.27
CA ALA A 63 0.53 4.42 -5.27
C ALA A 63 -0.19 5.78 -5.10
N CYS A 64 -0.49 6.47 -6.20
CA CYS A 64 -1.26 7.72 -6.13
C CYS A 64 -2.64 7.54 -5.50
N ARG A 65 -3.34 6.44 -5.80
CA ARG A 65 -4.67 6.15 -5.21
C ARG A 65 -4.58 5.84 -3.72
N VAL A 66 -3.56 5.09 -3.30
CA VAL A 66 -3.31 4.79 -1.89
C VAL A 66 -3.06 6.09 -1.12
N MET A 67 -2.14 6.94 -1.62
CA MET A 67 -1.84 8.22 -0.98
C MET A 67 -3.04 9.17 -0.97
N GLY A 68 -3.83 9.21 -2.05
CA GLY A 68 -5.07 10.00 -2.08
C GLY A 68 -6.10 9.54 -1.04
N ALA A 69 -6.31 8.22 -0.92
CA ALA A 69 -7.23 7.68 0.07
C ALA A 69 -6.75 7.93 1.51
N LEU A 70 -5.45 7.77 1.78
CA LEU A 70 -4.87 8.08 3.08
C LEU A 70 -5.00 9.57 3.42
N ASN A 71 -4.75 10.46 2.45
CA ASN A 71 -4.93 11.89 2.64
C ASN A 71 -6.37 12.23 3.02
N THR A 72 -7.36 11.68 2.31
CA THR A 72 -8.78 11.87 2.65
C THR A 72 -9.09 11.38 4.06
N VAL A 73 -8.55 10.22 4.49
CA VAL A 73 -8.75 9.74 5.86
C VAL A 73 -8.15 10.70 6.88
N VAL A 74 -6.91 11.13 6.69
CA VAL A 74 -6.19 12.03 7.61
C VAL A 74 -6.89 13.38 7.74
N GLU A 75 -7.29 14.00 6.63
CA GLU A 75 -8.01 15.29 6.61
C GLU A 75 -9.36 15.21 7.33
N ASN A 76 -9.98 14.03 7.37
CA ASN A 76 -11.32 13.84 7.92
C ASN A 76 -11.32 13.06 9.26
N LEU A 77 -10.18 12.97 9.98
CA LEU A 77 -10.13 12.28 11.28
C LEU A 77 -11.09 12.85 12.34
N HIS A 78 -11.58 14.07 12.15
CA HIS A 78 -12.58 14.72 12.98
C HIS A 78 -14.03 14.28 12.65
N ASP A 79 -14.25 13.59 11.53
CA ASP A 79 -15.54 13.09 11.05
C ASP A 79 -15.48 11.54 10.93
N PRO A 80 -15.90 10.81 11.98
CA PRO A 80 -15.86 9.35 12.00
C PRO A 80 -16.70 8.68 10.90
N ASP A 81 -17.80 9.30 10.50
CA ASP A 81 -18.70 8.77 9.47
C ASP A 81 -18.03 8.86 8.10
N LYS A 82 -17.37 10.00 7.82
CA LYS A 82 -16.59 10.17 6.60
C LYS A 82 -15.45 9.17 6.53
N VAL A 83 -14.67 9.01 7.60
CA VAL A 83 -13.58 8.02 7.67
C VAL A 83 -14.10 6.60 7.42
N SER A 84 -15.20 6.23 8.09
CA SER A 84 -15.85 4.93 7.93
C SER A 84 -16.28 4.69 6.49
N SER A 85 -16.91 5.67 5.84
CA SER A 85 -17.38 5.55 4.45
C SER A 85 -16.24 5.35 3.45
N VAL A 86 -15.13 6.08 3.60
CA VAL A 86 -13.96 5.97 2.73
C VAL A 86 -13.30 4.59 2.89
N LEU A 87 -13.06 4.16 4.12
CA LEU A 87 -12.40 2.89 4.40
C LEU A 87 -13.30 1.68 4.05
N ALA A 88 -14.62 1.81 4.20
CA ALA A 88 -15.56 0.80 3.75
C ALA A 88 -15.54 0.65 2.22
N LEU A 89 -15.52 1.75 1.47
CA LEU A 89 -15.42 1.72 0.00
C LEU A 89 -14.12 1.03 -0.45
N VAL A 90 -12.99 1.40 0.17
CA VAL A 90 -11.69 0.76 -0.10
C VAL A 90 -11.74 -0.73 0.23
N GLY A 91 -12.20 -1.10 1.42
CA GLY A 91 -12.25 -2.50 1.86
C GLY A 91 -13.14 -3.36 0.97
N LYS A 92 -14.36 -2.92 0.67
CA LYS A 92 -15.30 -3.65 -0.20
C LYS A 92 -14.76 -3.84 -1.61
N ALA A 93 -14.12 -2.81 -2.19
CA ALA A 93 -13.49 -2.93 -3.50
C ALA A 93 -12.36 -3.98 -3.49
N HIS A 94 -11.51 -3.98 -2.46
CA HIS A 94 -10.40 -4.93 -2.39
C HIS A 94 -10.86 -6.36 -2.10
N ALA A 95 -11.91 -6.53 -1.30
CA ALA A 95 -12.51 -7.83 -1.02
C ALA A 95 -13.27 -8.40 -2.23
N LEU A 96 -14.14 -7.61 -2.86
CA LEU A 96 -15.07 -8.12 -3.87
C LEU A 96 -14.49 -8.12 -5.27
N LYS A 97 -13.83 -7.03 -5.67
CA LYS A 97 -13.33 -6.84 -7.05
C LYS A 97 -11.92 -7.36 -7.22
N HIS A 98 -11.03 -7.04 -6.27
CA HIS A 98 -9.61 -7.36 -6.39
C HIS A 98 -9.21 -8.67 -5.72
N LYS A 99 -10.08 -9.23 -4.87
CA LYS A 99 -9.88 -10.48 -4.12
C LYS A 99 -8.55 -10.49 -3.34
N VAL A 100 -8.19 -9.35 -2.75
CA VAL A 100 -6.91 -9.17 -2.03
C VAL A 100 -7.04 -9.74 -0.63
N GLU A 101 -6.08 -10.56 -0.21
CA GLU A 101 -6.04 -11.06 1.18
C GLU A 101 -5.86 -9.90 2.18
N PRO A 102 -6.67 -9.85 3.25
CA PRO A 102 -6.65 -8.74 4.21
C PRO A 102 -5.33 -8.63 4.98
N VAL A 103 -4.52 -9.69 5.03
CA VAL A 103 -3.17 -9.65 5.62
C VAL A 103 -2.27 -8.60 4.96
N TYR A 104 -2.44 -8.36 3.66
CA TYR A 104 -1.61 -7.39 2.93
C TYR A 104 -1.91 -5.94 3.35
N PHE A 105 -3.10 -5.61 3.84
CA PHE A 105 -3.38 -4.30 4.43
C PHE A 105 -2.61 -4.09 5.75
N LYS A 106 -2.52 -5.13 6.58
CA LYS A 106 -1.75 -5.08 7.83
C LYS A 106 -0.25 -4.87 7.55
N ILE A 107 0.27 -5.58 6.54
CA ILE A 107 1.67 -5.50 6.14
C ILE A 107 1.97 -4.14 5.50
N LEU A 108 1.21 -3.74 4.48
CA LEU A 108 1.41 -2.48 3.76
C LEU A 108 1.34 -1.26 4.68
N SER A 109 0.39 -1.23 5.62
CA SER A 109 0.30 -0.15 6.60
C SER A 109 1.52 -0.08 7.54
N GLY A 110 2.19 -1.22 7.79
CA GLY A 110 3.47 -1.23 8.50
C GLY A 110 4.60 -0.65 7.65
N VAL A 111 4.71 -1.08 6.39
CA VAL A 111 5.73 -0.59 5.45
C VAL A 111 5.59 0.92 5.23
N ILE A 112 4.37 1.44 5.08
CA ILE A 112 4.14 2.89 4.95
C ILE A 112 4.67 3.62 6.19
N LEU A 113 4.42 3.09 7.38
CA LEU A 113 4.86 3.71 8.62
C LEU A 113 6.39 3.67 8.78
N GLU A 114 7.04 2.58 8.39
CA GLU A 114 8.51 2.49 8.36
C GLU A 114 9.11 3.54 7.44
N VAL A 115 8.57 3.70 6.22
CA VAL A 115 9.04 4.71 5.27
C VAL A 115 8.81 6.13 5.79
N VAL A 116 7.66 6.40 6.41
CA VAL A 116 7.40 7.72 7.05
C VAL A 116 8.37 7.97 8.19
N ALA A 117 8.63 6.97 9.04
CA ALA A 117 9.56 7.12 10.15
C ALA A 117 11.00 7.38 9.69
N GLU A 118 11.43 6.77 8.58
CA GLU A 118 12.74 7.01 7.97
C GLU A 118 12.84 8.41 7.36
N GLU A 119 11.82 8.85 6.61
CA GLU A 119 11.81 10.16 5.95
C GLU A 119 11.80 11.32 6.97
N PHE A 120 11.07 11.15 8.07
CA PHE A 120 10.91 12.17 9.11
C PHE A 120 11.69 11.83 10.38
N ALA A 121 12.80 11.08 10.29
CA ALA A 121 13.51 10.54 11.46
C ALA A 121 13.87 11.59 12.54
N ASN A 122 14.15 12.84 12.13
CA ASN A 122 14.46 13.94 13.05
C ASN A 122 13.21 14.55 13.73
N ASP A 123 12.02 14.33 13.17
CA ASP A 123 10.73 14.89 13.59
C ASP A 123 9.69 13.79 13.93
N PHE A 124 10.16 12.59 14.32
CA PHE A 124 9.32 11.43 14.62
C PHE A 124 9.41 10.97 16.10
N PRO A 125 9.08 11.84 17.07
CA PRO A 125 9.14 11.49 18.50
C PRO A 125 8.13 10.38 18.86
N PRO A 126 8.25 9.77 20.06
CA PRO A 126 7.37 8.68 20.49
C PRO A 126 5.87 9.00 20.42
N GLU A 127 5.49 10.26 20.62
CA GLU A 127 4.12 10.74 20.52
C GLU A 127 3.59 10.63 19.08
N THR A 128 4.40 11.06 18.10
CA THR A 128 4.08 10.96 16.68
C THR A 128 4.00 9.50 16.25
N GLN A 129 4.94 8.66 16.70
CA GLN A 129 4.91 7.21 16.46
C GLN A 129 3.61 6.58 16.97
N ARG A 130 3.18 6.94 18.18
CA ARG A 130 1.91 6.46 18.76
C ARG A 130 0.70 6.93 17.97
N ALA A 131 0.68 8.18 17.48
CA ALA A 131 -0.40 8.71 16.66
C ALA A 131 -0.55 7.91 15.36
N TRP A 132 0.55 7.66 14.66
CA TRP A 132 0.55 6.84 13.45
C TRP A 132 0.19 5.37 13.71
N ALA A 133 0.62 4.80 14.83
CA ALA A 133 0.22 3.44 15.22
C ALA A 133 -1.30 3.34 15.44
N LYS A 134 -1.93 4.36 16.05
CA LYS A 134 -3.39 4.43 16.18
C LYS A 134 -4.08 4.55 14.81
N LEU A 135 -3.58 5.41 13.93
CA LEU A 135 -4.10 5.54 12.57
C LEU A 135 -4.02 4.22 11.80
N ARG A 136 -2.89 3.51 11.90
CA ARG A 136 -2.72 2.17 11.33
C ARG A 136 -3.77 1.18 11.87
N GLY A 137 -3.97 1.17 13.19
CA GLY A 137 -4.98 0.34 13.84
C GLY A 137 -6.39 0.63 13.31
N LEU A 138 -6.74 1.91 13.22
CA LEU A 138 -8.01 2.39 12.69
C LEU A 138 -8.23 1.94 11.24
N ILE A 139 -7.25 2.16 10.35
CA ILE A 139 -7.37 1.76 8.94
C ILE A 139 -7.60 0.25 8.83
N TYR A 140 -6.80 -0.54 9.56
CA TYR A 140 -6.91 -1.98 9.52
C TYR A 140 -8.25 -2.49 10.08
N SER A 141 -8.76 -1.90 11.17
CA SER A 141 -10.03 -2.30 11.77
C SER A 141 -11.21 -2.02 10.84
N HIS A 142 -11.27 -0.83 10.22
CA HIS A 142 -12.35 -0.50 9.29
C HIS A 142 -12.31 -1.33 8.01
N VAL A 143 -11.12 -1.55 7.43
CA VAL A 143 -10.99 -2.39 6.24
C VAL A 143 -11.41 -3.83 6.55
N THR A 144 -10.94 -4.41 7.65
CA THR A 144 -11.32 -5.79 8.01
C THR A 144 -12.80 -5.92 8.39
N ALA A 145 -13.42 -4.89 8.98
CA ALA A 145 -14.86 -4.84 9.17
C ALA A 145 -15.60 -4.86 7.82
N ALA A 146 -15.18 -4.05 6.86
CA ALA A 146 -15.76 -4.02 5.52
C ALA A 146 -15.61 -5.36 4.77
N TYR A 147 -14.50 -6.08 4.98
CA TYR A 147 -14.31 -7.45 4.48
C TYR A 147 -15.33 -8.43 5.09
N LYS A 148 -15.54 -8.36 6.42
CA LYS A 148 -16.53 -9.20 7.10
C LYS A 148 -17.95 -8.91 6.63
N GLU A 149 -18.31 -7.65 6.44
CA GLU A 149 -19.62 -7.22 5.94
C GLU A 149 -19.98 -7.84 4.58
N VAL A 150 -18.99 -8.07 3.72
CA VAL A 150 -19.20 -8.68 2.40
C VAL A 150 -18.99 -10.20 2.40
N GLY A 151 -18.96 -10.81 3.58
CA GLY A 151 -18.87 -12.27 3.73
C GLY A 151 -17.47 -12.85 3.52
N TRP A 152 -16.41 -12.04 3.63
CA TRP A 152 -15.05 -12.58 3.58
C TRP A 152 -14.75 -13.40 4.84
N VAL A 153 -14.65 -14.72 4.68
CA VAL A 153 -14.26 -15.63 5.76
C VAL A 153 -12.73 -15.70 5.80
N GLN A 154 -12.15 -15.13 6.86
CA GLN A 154 -10.71 -15.17 7.07
C GLN A 154 -10.31 -16.60 7.45
N GLN A 155 -9.60 -17.29 6.56
CA GLN A 155 -9.13 -18.65 6.84
C GLN A 155 -8.00 -18.59 7.87
N VAL A 156 -8.11 -19.37 8.96
CA VAL A 156 -7.04 -19.55 9.96
C VAL A 156 -6.65 -21.04 9.96
N PRO A 157 -5.35 -21.40 9.91
CA PRO A 157 -4.16 -20.56 9.76
C PRO A 157 -3.78 -20.36 8.28
N ASN A 158 -3.17 -19.20 7.99
CA ASN A 158 -2.62 -18.77 6.69
C ASN A 158 -2.26 -19.94 5.76
N ALA A 159 -2.78 -19.89 4.54
CA ALA A 159 -2.55 -20.82 3.43
C ALA A 159 -1.07 -20.92 2.94
N THR A 160 -0.11 -20.56 3.77
CA THR A 160 1.34 -20.73 3.58
C THR A 160 1.92 -21.82 4.48
N THR A 161 1.11 -22.42 5.36
CA THR A 161 1.57 -23.58 6.16
C THR A 161 1.33 -24.84 5.33
N PRO A 162 2.37 -25.54 4.82
CA PRO A 162 2.17 -26.86 4.23
C PRO A 162 1.54 -27.79 5.28
N PRO A 163 0.63 -28.70 4.88
CA PRO A 163 -0.01 -29.61 5.83
C PRO A 163 1.05 -30.39 6.58
N ALA A 164 0.94 -30.42 7.92
CA ALA A 164 1.85 -31.16 8.78
C ALA A 164 1.88 -32.63 8.32
N THR A 165 3.05 -33.09 7.89
CA THR A 165 3.29 -34.51 7.63
C THR A 165 3.12 -35.26 8.95
N LEU A 166 2.12 -36.13 8.99
CA LEU A 166 1.88 -37.06 10.10
C LEU A 166 3.17 -37.86 10.38
N PRO A 167 3.68 -37.91 11.62
CA PRO A 167 4.73 -38.86 11.95
C PRO A 167 4.16 -40.27 11.79
N SER A 168 4.75 -41.01 10.84
CA SER A 168 4.58 -42.45 10.69
C SER A 168 4.82 -43.11 12.05
N SER A 169 3.75 -43.61 12.67
CA SER A 169 3.87 -44.54 13.79
C SER A 169 4.34 -45.85 13.19
N GLY A 170 5.65 -46.08 13.25
CA GLY A 170 6.25 -47.34 12.86
C GLY A 170 5.87 -48.47 13.82
N PRO A 171 5.96 -49.73 13.37
CA PRO A 171 5.47 -50.91 14.08
C PRO A 171 6.26 -51.25 15.34
#